data_AF-A0A524HID1-F1
#
_entry.id   AF-A0A524HID1-F1
#
_cell.length_a   1.000
_cell.length_b   1.000
_cell.length_c   1.000
_cell.angle_alpha   90.00
_cell.angle_beta   90.00
_cell.angle_gamma   90.00
#
_symmetry.space_group_name_H-M   'P 1'
#
loop_
_entity.id
_entity.type
_entity.pdbx_description
1 polymer ?
#
loop_
_entity_poly.entity_id
_entity_poly.type
_entity_poly.pdbx_seq_one_letter_code
_entity_poly.pdbx_strand_id
1 'polypeptide(L)'
;MSTDQNQKLDQYLGKRFKGDFRMAGHKFWPSMDKLPEDFLSLAAKFDSIVPVFTNVIFDTSQAHANTIFSQMFEWLDLVVDKASQHPEVLFVIRAHPDETRKGKSSQESVLSWAADRGIDEFPNIKLIGPDETLSSYELIQQAKFTMVYNSSIGLEGTLLGSAVLCAGKARYTQYPTVFYPESRMAYEHTLESFLVNKQIQIPPIFYDQARKFLYYQLYRASLPFNEFLFEHPTPGYVQLKKFSRKSLRPGNSATVDCVVNGILDATEFLLENDLQ
;
A
#
# COMPACT_ATOMS: atom_id res chain seq x y z
N MET A 1 8.26 12.69 -16.34
CA MET A 1 9.51 12.12 -15.80
C MET A 1 10.45 11.90 -16.96
N SER A 2 11.75 12.13 -16.78
CA SER A 2 12.73 11.83 -17.84
C SER A 2 12.94 10.32 -17.99
N THR A 3 13.64 9.92 -19.06
CA THR A 3 14.01 8.52 -19.30
C THR A 3 14.79 7.93 -18.13
N ASP A 4 15.77 8.66 -17.59
CA ASP A 4 16.59 8.22 -16.46
C ASP A 4 15.78 8.02 -15.19
N GLN A 5 14.82 8.93 -14.91
CA GLN A 5 13.92 8.82 -13.76
C GLN A 5 13.04 7.58 -13.85
N ASN A 6 12.52 7.29 -15.05
CA ASN A 6 11.73 6.09 -15.29
C ASN A 6 12.58 4.82 -15.08
N GLN A 7 13.78 4.78 -15.64
CA GLN A 7 14.67 3.63 -15.50
C GLN A 7 15.04 3.37 -14.03
N LYS A 8 15.33 4.43 -13.26
CA LYS A 8 15.60 4.34 -11.82
C LYS A 8 14.39 3.81 -11.04
N LEU A 9 13.19 4.29 -11.38
CA LEU A 9 11.96 3.78 -10.77
C LEU A 9 11.70 2.31 -11.13
N ASP A 10 11.93 1.91 -12.37
CA ASP A 10 11.73 0.52 -12.82
C ASP A 10 12.69 -0.45 -12.12
N GLN A 11 13.93 -0.05 -11.88
CA GLN A 11 14.88 -0.83 -11.08
C GLN A 11 14.40 -1.01 -9.64
N TYR A 12 13.86 0.04 -9.02
CA TYR A 12 13.27 -0.03 -7.69
C TYR A 12 12.05 -0.96 -7.67
N LEU A 13 11.11 -0.77 -8.59
CA LEU A 13 9.89 -1.57 -8.69
C LEU A 13 10.21 -3.04 -8.96
N GLY A 14 11.20 -3.32 -9.82
CA GLY A 14 11.66 -4.67 -10.11
C GLY A 14 12.21 -5.42 -8.89
N LYS A 15 12.84 -4.72 -7.94
CA LYS A 15 13.24 -5.29 -6.65
C LYS A 15 12.05 -5.41 -5.69
N ARG A 16 11.26 -4.34 -5.59
CA ARG A 16 10.07 -4.24 -4.72
C ARG A 16 9.06 -5.36 -4.98
N PHE A 17 8.76 -5.62 -6.24
CA PHE A 17 7.84 -6.68 -6.68
C PHE A 17 8.43 -8.08 -6.58
N LYS A 18 9.72 -8.24 -6.28
CA LYS A 18 10.34 -9.54 -5.95
C LYS A 18 10.46 -9.78 -4.44
N GLY A 19 9.83 -8.93 -3.62
CA GLY A 19 9.92 -9.02 -2.16
C GLY A 19 11.27 -8.57 -1.59
N ASP A 20 12.13 -7.95 -2.40
CA ASP A 20 13.39 -7.34 -1.93
C ASP A 20 13.12 -5.94 -1.36
N PHE A 21 12.40 -5.91 -0.23
CA PHE A 21 12.03 -4.70 0.47
C PHE A 21 12.24 -4.83 1.98
N ARG A 22 12.81 -3.77 2.58
CA ARG A 22 13.00 -3.63 4.02
C ARG A 22 12.36 -2.32 4.47
N MET A 23 11.60 -2.36 5.56
CA MET A 23 11.19 -1.17 6.31
C MET A 23 11.64 -1.32 7.75
N ALA A 24 12.22 -0.27 8.33
CA ALA A 24 12.70 -0.27 9.72
C ALA A 24 13.61 -1.48 10.07
N GLY A 25 14.49 -1.88 9.14
CA GLY A 25 15.41 -3.02 9.35
C GLY A 25 14.80 -4.42 9.21
N HIS A 26 13.49 -4.54 8.99
CA HIS A 26 12.82 -5.83 8.80
C HIS A 26 12.60 -6.11 7.31
N LYS A 27 13.09 -7.26 6.82
CA LYS A 27 12.65 -7.84 5.56
C LYS A 27 11.29 -8.46 5.84
N PHE A 28 10.28 -7.92 5.18
CA PHE A 28 8.92 -8.42 5.35
C PHE A 28 8.88 -9.84 4.76
N TRP A 29 9.12 -10.04 3.46
CA TRP A 29 8.90 -11.36 2.83
C TRP A 29 10.23 -12.02 2.39
N PRO A 30 10.63 -13.18 2.94
CA PRO A 30 11.91 -13.83 2.61
C PRO A 30 11.99 -14.33 1.17
N SER A 31 10.87 -14.87 0.65
CA SER A 31 10.61 -15.33 -0.73
C SER A 31 9.23 -14.84 -1.17
N MET A 32 9.05 -14.63 -2.47
CA MET A 32 7.71 -14.51 -3.07
C MET A 32 7.27 -15.89 -3.48
N ASP A 33 6.44 -16.52 -2.67
CA ASP A 33 5.87 -17.81 -3.02
C ASP A 33 4.80 -17.58 -4.10
N LYS A 34 4.78 -18.43 -5.14
CA LYS A 34 3.66 -18.51 -6.06
C LYS A 34 2.37 -18.74 -5.26
N LEU A 35 1.22 -18.36 -5.81
CA LEU A 35 -0.04 -18.75 -5.19
C LEU A 35 -0.07 -20.27 -5.03
N PRO A 36 -0.29 -20.80 -3.82
CA PRO A 36 -0.23 -22.23 -3.58
C PRO A 36 -1.36 -22.97 -4.32
N GLU A 37 -1.14 -24.25 -4.64
CA GLU A 37 -2.04 -25.02 -5.50
C GLU A 37 -3.46 -25.16 -4.94
N ASP A 38 -3.59 -25.21 -3.61
CA ASP A 38 -4.87 -25.23 -2.91
C ASP A 38 -5.65 -23.92 -3.11
N PHE A 39 -4.96 -22.77 -3.06
CA PHE A 39 -5.55 -21.47 -3.37
C PHE A 39 -5.99 -21.42 -4.84
N LEU A 40 -5.14 -21.85 -5.78
CA LEU A 40 -5.49 -21.88 -7.20
C LEU A 40 -6.69 -22.80 -7.47
N SER A 41 -6.77 -23.95 -6.79
CA SER A 41 -7.89 -24.88 -6.88
C SER A 41 -9.19 -24.32 -6.31
N LEU A 42 -9.10 -23.50 -5.26
CA LEU A 42 -10.24 -22.75 -4.74
C LEU A 42 -10.68 -21.67 -5.72
N ALA A 43 -9.74 -20.84 -6.17
CA ALA A 43 -10.00 -19.71 -7.07
C ALA A 43 -10.62 -20.16 -8.40
N ALA A 44 -10.25 -21.32 -8.94
CA ALA A 44 -10.80 -21.87 -10.16
C ALA A 44 -12.30 -22.21 -10.10
N LYS A 45 -12.92 -22.19 -8.91
CA LYS A 45 -14.37 -22.40 -8.72
C LYS A 45 -15.20 -21.13 -8.93
N PHE A 46 -14.55 -19.97 -9.08
CA PHE A 46 -15.16 -18.66 -9.16
C PHE A 46 -14.84 -18.00 -10.51
N ASP A 47 -15.71 -17.09 -10.94
CA ASP A 47 -15.54 -16.36 -12.20
C ASP A 47 -14.43 -15.32 -12.10
N SER A 48 -14.17 -14.81 -10.90
CA SER A 48 -13.13 -13.82 -10.64
C SER A 48 -12.67 -13.77 -9.19
N ILE A 49 -11.51 -13.13 -8.98
CA ILE A 49 -10.91 -12.90 -7.67
C ILE A 49 -10.89 -11.38 -7.39
N VAL A 50 -11.28 -10.98 -6.18
CA VAL A 50 -11.21 -9.60 -5.69
C VAL A 50 -10.43 -9.58 -4.37
N PRO A 51 -9.14 -9.20 -4.40
CA PRO A 51 -8.34 -9.02 -3.20
C PRO A 51 -8.78 -7.79 -2.42
N VAL A 52 -8.89 -7.93 -1.10
CA VAL A 52 -9.29 -6.87 -0.17
C VAL A 52 -8.16 -6.71 0.85
N PHE A 53 -7.33 -5.68 0.66
CA PHE A 53 -6.19 -5.41 1.53
C PHE A 53 -6.58 -4.44 2.66
N THR A 54 -6.37 -4.91 3.88
CA THR A 54 -6.63 -4.15 5.11
C THR A 54 -5.38 -3.40 5.57
N ASN A 55 -5.54 -2.57 6.60
CA ASN A 55 -4.50 -1.79 7.24
C ASN A 55 -4.46 -2.10 8.74
N VAL A 56 -3.35 -1.78 9.40
CA VAL A 56 -3.32 -1.74 10.86
C VAL A 56 -4.28 -0.64 11.33
N ILE A 57 -5.26 -1.03 12.14
CA ILE A 57 -6.44 -0.23 12.49
C ILE A 57 -6.10 1.01 13.30
N PHE A 58 -5.10 0.91 14.18
CA PHE A 58 -4.61 2.02 15.01
C PHE A 58 -3.28 2.59 14.52
N ASP A 59 -3.02 2.57 13.21
CA ASP A 59 -1.90 3.31 12.64
C ASP A 59 -2.23 4.82 12.58
N THR A 60 -1.24 5.66 12.85
CA THR A 60 -1.27 7.11 12.62
C THR A 60 -1.73 7.51 11.22
N SER A 61 -1.54 6.63 10.23
CA SER A 61 -2.07 6.81 8.88
C SER A 61 -3.60 6.81 8.77
N GLN A 62 -4.33 6.31 9.79
CA GLN A 62 -5.80 6.22 9.81
C GLN A 62 -6.51 7.50 10.28
N ALA A 63 -5.83 8.38 11.03
CA ALA A 63 -6.46 9.54 11.67
C ALA A 63 -7.17 10.50 10.70
N HIS A 64 -6.76 10.49 9.43
CA HIS A 64 -7.38 11.28 8.35
C HIS A 64 -7.88 10.44 7.18
N ALA A 65 -7.92 9.11 7.34
CA ALA A 65 -8.29 8.18 6.27
C ALA A 65 -9.81 8.02 6.12
N ASN A 66 -10.53 8.05 7.26
CA ASN A 66 -11.96 7.80 7.38
C ASN A 66 -12.76 8.97 6.80
N THR A 67 -12.92 8.97 5.47
CA THR A 67 -13.55 10.03 4.67
C THR A 67 -14.80 9.55 3.94
N ILE A 68 -14.84 8.27 3.58
CA ILE A 68 -16.00 7.61 2.94
C ILE A 68 -16.77 6.79 3.98
N PHE A 69 -16.05 6.06 4.85
CA PHE A 69 -16.58 5.24 5.93
C PHE A 69 -16.12 5.80 7.29
N SER A 70 -16.88 5.56 8.34
CA SER A 70 -16.54 6.03 9.70
C SER A 70 -15.33 5.27 10.25
N GLN A 71 -15.20 4.00 9.87
CA GLN A 71 -14.09 3.12 10.22
C GLN A 71 -13.91 1.97 9.21
N MET A 72 -12.75 1.32 9.22
CA MET A 72 -12.43 0.22 8.30
C MET A 72 -13.35 -1.00 8.47
N PHE A 73 -13.81 -1.31 9.70
CA PHE A 73 -14.73 -2.43 9.91
C PHE A 73 -16.11 -2.22 9.28
N GLU A 74 -16.59 -0.97 9.22
CA GLU A 74 -17.84 -0.63 8.52
C GLU A 74 -17.70 -0.90 7.01
N TRP A 75 -16.52 -0.60 6.46
CA TRP A 75 -16.19 -0.95 5.07
C TRP A 75 -16.10 -2.47 4.87
N LEU A 76 -15.47 -3.21 5.79
CA LEU A 76 -15.40 -4.67 5.71
C LEU A 76 -16.77 -5.34 5.83
N ASP A 77 -17.67 -4.81 6.69
CA ASP A 77 -19.06 -5.29 6.78
C ASP A 77 -19.76 -5.12 5.40
N LEU A 78 -19.56 -3.99 4.70
CA LEU A 78 -20.06 -3.81 3.31
C LEU A 78 -19.43 -4.83 2.33
N VAL A 79 -18.15 -5.17 2.47
CA VAL A 79 -17.50 -6.19 1.63
C VAL A 79 -18.19 -7.54 1.80
N VAL A 80 -18.51 -7.94 3.02
CA VAL A 80 -19.22 -9.21 3.31
C VAL A 80 -20.63 -9.20 2.73
N ASP A 81 -21.35 -8.08 2.87
CA ASP A 81 -22.67 -7.91 2.26
C ASP A 81 -22.61 -8.09 0.73
N LYS A 82 -21.57 -7.55 0.09
CA LYS A 82 -21.37 -7.69 -1.36
C LYS A 82 -20.91 -9.08 -1.77
N ALA A 83 -20.05 -9.73 -0.99
CA ALA A 83 -19.69 -11.12 -1.23
C ALA A 83 -20.92 -12.03 -1.18
N SER A 84 -21.85 -11.80 -0.26
CA SER A 84 -23.11 -12.56 -0.16
C SER A 84 -24.02 -12.39 -1.38
N GLN A 85 -23.96 -11.22 -2.04
CA GLN A 85 -24.75 -10.91 -3.24
C GLN A 85 -24.09 -11.42 -4.53
N HIS A 86 -22.79 -11.73 -4.50
CA HIS A 86 -21.98 -12.15 -5.64
C HIS A 86 -21.26 -13.48 -5.37
N PRO A 87 -22.00 -14.60 -5.24
CA PRO A 87 -21.42 -15.92 -4.95
C PRO A 87 -20.45 -16.42 -6.04
N GLU A 88 -20.51 -15.85 -7.24
CA GLU A 88 -19.60 -16.11 -8.36
C GLU A 88 -18.21 -15.47 -8.22
N VAL A 89 -18.03 -14.54 -7.27
CA VAL A 89 -16.78 -13.80 -7.04
C VAL A 89 -16.11 -14.28 -5.75
N LEU A 90 -14.83 -14.64 -5.82
CA LEU A 90 -14.00 -14.93 -4.65
C LEU A 90 -13.42 -13.63 -4.07
N PHE A 91 -13.88 -13.25 -2.87
CA PHE A 91 -13.28 -12.15 -2.12
C PHE A 91 -12.14 -12.68 -1.24
N VAL A 92 -10.96 -12.09 -1.36
CA VAL A 92 -9.77 -12.52 -0.60
C VAL A 92 -9.39 -11.42 0.38
N ILE A 93 -9.86 -11.54 1.63
CA ILE A 93 -9.59 -10.57 2.69
C ILE A 93 -8.22 -10.88 3.29
N ARG A 94 -7.27 -9.96 3.12
CA ARG A 94 -5.92 -10.11 3.66
C ARG A 94 -5.70 -9.16 4.84
N ALA A 95 -5.52 -9.74 6.03
CA ALA A 95 -5.12 -9.02 7.24
C ALA A 95 -3.71 -8.43 7.08
N HIS A 96 -3.44 -7.28 7.70
CA HIS A 96 -2.14 -6.65 7.57
C HIS A 96 -1.08 -7.40 8.41
N PRO A 97 0.10 -7.77 7.88
CA PRO A 97 1.10 -8.57 8.61
C PRO A 97 1.61 -7.98 9.93
N ASP A 98 1.63 -6.64 10.05
CA ASP A 98 2.00 -5.99 11.31
C ASP A 98 0.92 -6.07 12.42
N GLU A 99 -0.29 -6.63 12.18
CA GLU A 99 -1.33 -6.77 13.21
C GLU A 99 -0.93 -7.72 14.36
N THR A 100 -0.14 -8.76 14.08
CA THR A 100 0.36 -9.73 15.08
C THR A 100 1.74 -9.40 15.63
N ARG A 101 2.36 -8.31 15.18
CA ARG A 101 3.73 -7.97 15.57
C ARG A 101 3.83 -7.68 17.06
N LYS A 102 4.69 -8.44 17.76
CA LYS A 102 4.97 -8.26 19.19
C LYS A 102 5.35 -6.80 19.49
N GLY A 103 4.57 -6.16 20.37
CA GLY A 103 4.72 -4.73 20.74
C GLY A 103 3.89 -3.75 19.91
N LYS A 104 3.18 -4.21 18.87
CA LYS A 104 2.21 -3.43 18.06
C LYS A 104 0.88 -4.17 17.86
N SER A 105 0.62 -5.21 18.65
CA SER A 105 -0.60 -6.01 18.57
C SER A 105 -1.84 -5.12 18.72
N SER A 106 -2.73 -5.16 17.73
CA SER A 106 -3.96 -4.39 17.75
C SER A 106 -4.93 -4.95 18.79
N GLN A 107 -5.63 -4.09 19.53
CA GLN A 107 -6.69 -4.51 20.46
C GLN A 107 -7.95 -4.99 19.71
N GLU A 108 -8.13 -4.52 18.48
CA GLU A 108 -9.15 -4.98 17.54
C GLU A 108 -8.44 -5.38 16.23
N SER A 109 -8.55 -6.64 15.82
CA SER A 109 -7.86 -7.20 14.65
C SER A 109 -8.84 -7.61 13.56
N VAL A 110 -8.36 -7.72 12.32
CA VAL A 110 -9.17 -8.28 11.22
C VAL A 110 -9.54 -9.73 11.50
N LEU A 111 -8.66 -10.50 12.16
CA LEU A 111 -8.96 -11.89 12.54
C LEU A 111 -10.09 -11.98 13.57
N SER A 112 -10.08 -11.13 14.60
CA SER A 112 -11.16 -11.09 15.60
C SER A 112 -12.49 -10.66 14.98
N TRP A 113 -12.47 -9.62 14.13
CA TRP A 113 -13.65 -9.20 13.37
C TRP A 113 -14.19 -10.33 12.49
N ALA A 114 -13.30 -11.07 11.82
CA ALA A 114 -13.70 -12.15 10.94
C ALA A 114 -14.33 -13.34 11.72
N ALA A 115 -13.78 -13.67 12.89
CA ALA A 115 -14.35 -14.69 13.76
C ALA A 115 -15.75 -14.27 14.27
N ASP A 116 -15.92 -13.02 14.70
CA ASP A 116 -17.19 -12.49 15.21
C ASP A 116 -18.30 -12.44 14.14
N ARG A 117 -17.92 -12.33 12.86
CA ARG A 117 -18.84 -12.31 11.71
C ARG A 117 -19.04 -13.68 11.05
N GLY A 118 -18.37 -14.72 11.54
CA GLY A 118 -18.45 -16.06 10.94
C GLY A 118 -17.96 -16.07 9.48
N ILE A 119 -16.88 -15.35 9.16
CA ILE A 119 -16.40 -15.22 7.78
C ILE A 119 -16.09 -16.58 7.13
N ASP A 120 -15.66 -17.56 7.92
CA ASP A 120 -15.38 -18.92 7.46
C ASP A 120 -16.63 -19.68 6.96
N GLU A 121 -17.84 -19.19 7.25
CA GLU A 121 -19.10 -19.76 6.76
C GLU A 121 -19.40 -19.37 5.31
N PHE A 122 -18.76 -18.32 4.79
CA PHE A 122 -18.97 -17.83 3.43
C PHE A 122 -18.09 -18.61 2.43
N PRO A 123 -18.66 -19.38 1.50
CA PRO A 123 -17.88 -20.23 0.59
C PRO A 123 -17.02 -19.42 -0.38
N ASN A 124 -17.37 -18.16 -0.63
CA ASN A 124 -16.73 -17.25 -1.57
C ASN A 124 -15.91 -16.14 -0.88
N ILE A 125 -15.60 -16.30 0.41
CA ILE A 125 -14.66 -15.43 1.11
C ILE A 125 -13.48 -16.28 1.59
N LYS A 126 -12.26 -15.87 1.25
CA LYS A 126 -11.01 -16.44 1.78
C LYS A 126 -10.34 -15.40 2.66
N LEU A 127 -10.28 -15.68 3.96
CA LEU A 127 -9.44 -14.92 4.89
C LEU A 127 -7.99 -15.40 4.78
N ILE A 128 -7.06 -14.45 4.69
CA ILE A 128 -5.62 -14.66 4.78
C ILE A 128 -5.13 -13.89 6.00
N GLY A 129 -4.58 -14.63 6.97
CA GLY A 129 -4.04 -14.11 8.20
C GLY A 129 -2.73 -13.33 8.00
N PRO A 130 -2.30 -12.58 9.03
CA PRO A 130 -1.13 -11.71 8.98
C PRO A 130 0.19 -12.48 8.88
N ASP A 131 0.22 -13.75 9.35
CA ASP A 131 1.40 -14.59 9.35
C ASP A 131 1.55 -15.44 8.06
N GLU A 132 0.57 -15.38 7.14
CA GLU A 132 0.58 -16.16 5.89
C GLU A 132 1.45 -15.51 4.79
N THR A 133 2.33 -16.31 4.17
CA THR A 133 3.35 -15.84 3.22
C THR A 133 2.86 -15.66 1.77
N LEU A 134 1.56 -15.82 1.52
CA LEU A 134 0.98 -15.71 0.18
C LEU A 134 1.36 -14.37 -0.48
N SER A 135 1.80 -14.36 -1.74
CA SER A 135 2.23 -13.13 -2.41
C SER A 135 1.06 -12.20 -2.74
N SER A 136 1.07 -10.99 -2.19
CA SER A 136 0.07 -9.96 -2.51
C SER A 136 0.13 -9.51 -3.96
N TYR A 137 1.31 -9.50 -4.59
CA TYR A 137 1.45 -9.08 -5.98
C TYR A 137 0.94 -10.13 -6.96
N GLU A 138 1.15 -11.42 -6.68
CA GLU A 138 0.56 -12.50 -7.50
C GLU A 138 -0.97 -12.46 -7.39
N LEU A 139 -1.48 -12.20 -6.17
CA LEU A 139 -2.91 -12.05 -5.93
C LEU A 139 -3.49 -10.85 -6.71
N ILE A 140 -2.79 -9.71 -6.78
CA ILE A 140 -3.17 -8.54 -7.59
C ILE A 140 -3.16 -8.86 -9.09
N GLN A 141 -2.16 -9.60 -9.58
CA GLN A 141 -2.04 -9.94 -11.00
C GLN A 141 -3.15 -10.87 -11.50
N GLN A 142 -3.72 -11.71 -10.63
CA GLN A 142 -4.85 -12.57 -10.96
C GLN A 142 -6.22 -11.92 -10.67
N ALA A 143 -6.22 -10.73 -10.06
CA ALA A 143 -7.43 -10.05 -9.65
C ALA A 143 -8.18 -9.45 -10.83
N LYS A 144 -9.50 -9.46 -10.76
CA LYS A 144 -10.36 -8.63 -11.62
C LYS A 144 -10.17 -7.14 -11.29
N PHE A 145 -10.15 -6.84 -10.00
CA PHE A 145 -9.78 -5.54 -9.43
C PHE A 145 -9.38 -5.73 -7.97
N THR A 146 -8.70 -4.74 -7.41
CA THR A 146 -8.22 -4.75 -6.04
C THR A 146 -8.98 -3.72 -5.21
N MET A 147 -9.34 -4.09 -3.98
CA MET A 147 -9.92 -3.19 -3.00
C MET A 147 -8.92 -2.91 -1.89
N VAL A 148 -8.82 -1.65 -1.48
CA VAL A 148 -7.96 -1.21 -0.38
C VAL A 148 -8.71 -0.21 0.49
N TYR A 149 -8.39 -0.16 1.78
CA TYR A 149 -8.83 0.97 2.59
C TYR A 149 -7.97 2.21 2.28
N ASN A 150 -6.76 2.31 2.83
CA ASN A 150 -5.79 3.36 2.52
C ASN A 150 -4.34 2.81 2.41
N SER A 151 -4.20 1.50 2.23
CA SER A 151 -2.90 0.81 2.13
C SER A 151 -2.05 1.33 0.97
N SER A 152 -0.73 1.41 1.17
CA SER A 152 0.22 1.77 0.11
C SER A 152 0.21 0.78 -1.05
N ILE A 153 -0.25 -0.46 -0.81
CA ILE A 153 -0.36 -1.47 -1.86
C ILE A 153 -1.35 -1.07 -2.96
N GLY A 154 -2.29 -0.15 -2.69
CA GLY A 154 -3.19 0.37 -3.74
C GLY A 154 -2.44 1.13 -4.83
N LEU A 155 -1.38 1.87 -4.48
CA LEU A 155 -0.51 2.51 -5.46
C LEU A 155 0.27 1.47 -6.27
N GLU A 156 0.78 0.44 -5.60
CA GLU A 156 1.52 -0.66 -6.22
C GLU A 156 0.61 -1.47 -7.17
N GLY A 157 -0.66 -1.70 -6.80
CA GLY A 157 -1.66 -2.37 -7.63
C GLY A 157 -1.93 -1.62 -8.94
N THR A 158 -2.00 -0.28 -8.88
CA THR A 158 -2.09 0.56 -10.08
C THR A 158 -0.88 0.40 -10.98
N LEU A 159 0.33 0.36 -10.41
CA LEU A 159 1.58 0.17 -11.15
C LEU A 159 1.72 -1.24 -11.74
N LEU A 160 0.99 -2.22 -11.21
CA LEU A 160 0.84 -3.57 -11.75
C LEU A 160 -0.28 -3.67 -12.79
N GLY A 161 -0.99 -2.58 -13.08
CA GLY A 161 -2.08 -2.55 -14.07
C GLY A 161 -3.43 -3.04 -13.55
N SER A 162 -3.60 -3.20 -12.23
CA SER A 162 -4.88 -3.54 -11.62
C SER A 162 -5.77 -2.29 -11.46
N ALA A 163 -7.08 -2.45 -11.65
CA ALA A 163 -8.03 -1.45 -11.21
C ALA A 163 -8.09 -1.46 -9.68
N VAL A 164 -7.88 -0.32 -9.03
CA VAL A 164 -7.84 -0.23 -7.56
C VAL A 164 -8.96 0.66 -7.06
N LEU A 165 -9.88 0.09 -6.27
CA LEU A 165 -10.95 0.80 -5.59
C LEU A 165 -10.53 1.09 -4.14
N CYS A 166 -10.46 2.37 -3.79
CA CYS A 166 -9.95 2.86 -2.52
C CYS A 166 -11.09 3.37 -1.64
N ALA A 167 -11.22 2.84 -0.42
CA ALA A 167 -12.31 3.15 0.51
C ALA A 167 -11.95 4.21 1.56
N GLY A 168 -10.68 4.60 1.65
CA GLY A 168 -10.19 5.60 2.59
C GLY A 168 -9.20 6.55 1.91
N LYS A 169 -9.02 7.72 2.49
CA LYS A 169 -8.02 8.69 2.01
C LYS A 169 -6.63 8.14 2.26
N ALA A 170 -5.82 8.08 1.20
CA ALA A 170 -4.41 7.71 1.27
C ALA A 170 -3.53 8.87 0.77
N ARG A 171 -2.21 8.76 0.97
CA ARG A 171 -1.27 9.80 0.54
C ARG A 171 -1.33 10.05 -0.97
N TYR A 172 -1.65 9.03 -1.75
CA TYR A 172 -1.74 9.08 -3.21
C TYR A 172 -3.13 9.49 -3.74
N THR A 173 -4.21 9.48 -2.93
CA THR A 173 -5.57 9.78 -3.40
C THR A 173 -5.83 11.27 -3.66
N GLN A 174 -4.85 12.13 -3.40
CA GLN A 174 -4.86 13.54 -3.81
C GLN A 174 -4.58 13.72 -5.31
N TYR A 175 -4.10 12.65 -5.96
CA TYR A 175 -3.85 12.60 -7.39
C TYR A 175 -4.74 11.50 -8.00
N PRO A 176 -5.09 11.58 -9.29
CA PRO A 176 -5.84 10.53 -9.95
C PRO A 176 -4.90 9.34 -10.19
N THR A 177 -4.70 8.51 -9.16
CA THR A 177 -3.89 7.28 -9.20
C THR A 177 -4.74 6.03 -8.99
N VAL A 178 -5.91 6.15 -8.37
CA VAL A 178 -6.83 5.05 -8.06
C VAL A 178 -8.27 5.52 -8.21
N PHE A 179 -9.22 4.58 -8.25
CA PHE A 179 -10.63 4.92 -8.10
C PHE A 179 -10.90 5.24 -6.63
N TYR A 180 -11.09 6.52 -6.33
CA TYR A 180 -11.40 7.02 -4.99
C TYR A 180 -12.69 7.83 -5.04
N PRO A 181 -13.85 7.19 -4.86
CA PRO A 181 -15.17 7.84 -4.93
C PRO A 181 -15.35 8.86 -3.80
N GLU A 182 -16.14 9.91 -4.05
CA GLU A 182 -16.28 11.05 -3.13
C GLU A 182 -17.23 10.80 -1.94
N SER A 183 -17.98 9.69 -1.94
CA SER A 183 -18.95 9.36 -0.90
C SER A 183 -19.21 7.85 -0.82
N ARG A 184 -19.80 7.39 0.29
CA ARG A 184 -20.20 5.99 0.47
C ARG A 184 -21.12 5.48 -0.63
N MET A 185 -22.12 6.28 -1.03
CA MET A 185 -23.04 5.92 -2.11
C MET A 185 -22.30 5.79 -3.47
N ALA A 186 -21.38 6.70 -3.77
CA ALA A 186 -20.57 6.61 -4.99
C ALA A 186 -19.61 5.40 -4.95
N TYR A 187 -19.09 5.08 -3.76
CA TYR A 187 -18.27 3.89 -3.54
C TYR A 187 -19.06 2.61 -3.82
N GLU A 188 -20.24 2.45 -3.22
CA GLU A 188 -21.11 1.29 -3.41
C GLU A 188 -21.51 1.12 -4.89
N HIS A 189 -21.83 2.21 -5.58
CA HIS A 189 -22.13 2.18 -7.01
C HIS A 189 -20.93 1.76 -7.87
N THR A 190 -19.73 2.27 -7.54
CA THR A 190 -18.50 1.92 -8.25
C THR A 190 -18.16 0.44 -8.04
N LEU A 191 -18.28 -0.04 -6.80
CA LEU A 191 -18.06 -1.44 -6.44
C LEU A 191 -19.01 -2.36 -7.21
N GLU A 192 -20.31 -2.06 -7.21
CA GLU A 192 -21.30 -2.82 -7.98
C GLU A 192 -20.97 -2.88 -9.47
N SER A 193 -20.61 -1.73 -10.05
CA SER A 193 -20.19 -1.64 -11.45
C SER A 193 -18.97 -2.52 -11.74
N PHE A 194 -17.99 -2.56 -10.84
CA PHE A 194 -16.79 -3.40 -10.98
C PHE A 194 -17.11 -4.89 -10.84
N LEU A 195 -18.06 -5.26 -9.97
CA LEU A 195 -18.50 -6.63 -9.77
C LEU A 195 -19.27 -7.16 -10.99
N VAL A 196 -20.15 -6.37 -11.59
CA VAL A 196 -20.98 -6.79 -12.73
C VAL A 196 -20.22 -6.74 -14.07
N ASN A 197 -19.37 -5.74 -14.30
CA ASN A 197 -18.71 -5.57 -15.59
C ASN A 197 -17.57 -6.56 -15.81
N LYS A 198 -17.44 -7.13 -17.01
CA LYS A 198 -16.35 -8.06 -17.34
C LYS A 198 -14.97 -7.41 -17.37
N GLN A 199 -14.90 -6.13 -17.76
CA GLN A 199 -13.67 -5.36 -17.86
C GLN A 199 -13.84 -4.00 -17.21
N ILE A 200 -12.79 -3.53 -16.56
CA ILE A 200 -12.74 -2.22 -15.92
C ILE A 200 -11.76 -1.36 -16.69
N GLN A 201 -12.24 -0.24 -17.20
CA GLN A 201 -11.42 0.72 -17.93
C GLN A 201 -10.63 1.56 -16.94
N ILE A 202 -9.32 1.35 -16.88
CA ILE A 202 -8.41 2.11 -16.02
C ILE A 202 -7.96 3.36 -16.78
N PRO A 203 -8.20 4.57 -16.27
CA PRO A 203 -7.70 5.79 -16.90
C PRO A 203 -6.16 5.74 -17.03
N PRO A 204 -5.57 5.94 -18.22
CA PRO A 204 -4.11 5.89 -18.40
C PRO A 204 -3.34 6.86 -17.49
N ILE A 205 -3.98 7.98 -17.14
CA ILE A 205 -3.43 8.97 -16.19
C ILE A 205 -3.13 8.38 -14.82
N PHE A 206 -3.83 7.31 -14.40
CA PHE A 206 -3.61 6.65 -13.11
C PHE A 206 -2.20 6.08 -13.03
N TYR A 207 -1.76 5.40 -14.09
CA TYR A 207 -0.42 4.84 -14.16
C TYR A 207 0.65 5.95 -14.13
N ASP A 208 0.48 6.98 -14.96
CA ASP A 208 1.44 8.09 -15.05
C ASP A 208 1.58 8.85 -13.73
N GLN A 209 0.46 9.14 -13.06
CA GLN A 209 0.46 9.82 -11.77
C GLN A 209 1.00 8.92 -10.66
N ALA A 210 0.67 7.63 -10.67
CA ALA A 210 1.19 6.69 -9.68
C ALA A 210 2.73 6.63 -9.75
N ARG A 211 3.30 6.61 -10.96
CA ARG A 211 4.75 6.62 -11.14
C ARG A 211 5.37 7.94 -10.68
N LYS A 212 4.80 9.09 -11.08
CA LYS A 212 5.29 10.41 -10.65
C LYS A 212 5.25 10.55 -9.13
N PHE A 213 4.12 10.20 -8.51
CA PHE A 213 3.94 10.25 -7.07
C PHE A 213 4.97 9.38 -6.35
N LEU A 214 5.11 8.11 -6.76
CA LEU A 214 6.06 7.20 -6.14
C LEU A 214 7.51 7.68 -6.30
N TYR A 215 7.87 8.17 -7.48
CA TYR A 215 9.19 8.72 -7.74
C TYR A 215 9.49 9.94 -6.85
N TYR A 216 8.57 10.89 -6.76
CA TYR A 216 8.72 12.06 -5.89
C TYR A 216 8.86 11.66 -4.42
N GLN A 217 8.02 10.73 -3.97
CA GLN A 217 8.10 10.22 -2.61
C GLN A 217 9.47 9.60 -2.30
N LEU A 218 9.99 8.76 -3.20
CA LEU A 218 11.23 8.01 -2.96
C LEU A 218 12.50 8.86 -3.12
N TYR A 219 12.53 9.77 -4.09
CA TYR A 219 13.78 10.40 -4.52
C TYR A 219 13.81 11.92 -4.37
N ARG A 220 12.69 12.55 -4.02
CA ARG A 220 12.59 14.02 -3.87
C ARG A 220 12.26 14.40 -2.43
N ALA A 221 11.20 13.82 -1.88
CA ALA A 221 10.70 14.11 -0.53
C ALA A 221 11.40 13.29 0.56
N SER A 222 11.90 12.09 0.26
CA SER A 222 12.67 11.29 1.21
C SER A 222 14.11 11.78 1.26
N LEU A 223 14.41 12.67 2.19
CA LEU A 223 15.75 13.23 2.36
C LEU A 223 16.71 12.19 2.96
N PRO A 224 17.80 11.81 2.26
CA PRO A 224 18.72 10.81 2.77
C PRO A 224 19.69 11.42 3.77
N PHE A 225 19.68 10.91 5.00
CA PHE A 225 20.59 11.30 6.08
C PHE A 225 21.71 10.29 6.30
N ASN A 226 22.01 9.44 5.33
CA ASN A 226 23.05 8.40 5.42
C ASN A 226 24.46 8.96 5.69
N GLU A 227 24.75 10.22 5.36
CA GLU A 227 26.01 10.89 5.74
C GLU A 227 26.10 11.16 7.25
N PHE A 228 24.96 11.32 7.93
CA PHE A 228 24.86 11.73 9.33
C PHE A 228 24.34 10.63 10.25
N LEU A 229 23.68 9.61 9.69
CA LEU A 229 23.03 8.52 10.42
C LEU A 229 23.54 7.17 9.95
N PHE A 230 23.61 6.20 10.86
CA PHE A 230 23.77 4.78 10.57
C PHE A 230 22.70 3.96 11.28
N GLU A 231 22.42 2.77 10.76
CA GLU A 231 21.45 1.84 11.35
C GLU A 231 21.92 1.39 12.74
N HIS A 232 21.04 1.49 13.73
CA HIS A 232 21.29 0.96 15.07
C HIS A 232 21.15 -0.58 15.06
N PRO A 233 21.87 -1.33 15.91
CA PRO A 233 21.65 -2.77 16.03
C PRO A 233 20.21 -3.15 16.43
N THR A 234 19.48 -2.28 17.12
CA THR A 234 18.03 -2.45 17.33
C THR A 234 17.28 -2.07 16.06
N PRO A 235 16.53 -2.99 15.44
CA PRO A 235 15.76 -2.70 14.22
C PRO A 235 14.83 -1.49 14.38
N GLY A 236 14.82 -0.63 13.36
CA GLY A 236 13.98 0.56 13.29
C GLY A 236 14.56 1.81 13.95
N TYR A 237 15.72 1.70 14.61
CA TYR A 237 16.42 2.84 15.19
C TYR A 237 17.64 3.24 14.35
N VAL A 238 18.02 4.51 14.44
CA VAL A 238 19.21 5.08 13.81
C VAL A 238 20.05 5.78 14.87
N GLN A 239 21.36 5.84 14.64
CA GLN A 239 22.31 6.56 15.48
C GLN A 239 23.06 7.62 14.68
N LEU A 240 23.40 8.71 15.37
CA LEU A 240 24.24 9.77 14.80
C LEU A 240 25.67 9.27 14.60
N LYS A 241 26.19 9.47 13.40
CA LYS A 241 27.62 9.36 13.11
C LYS A 241 28.37 10.48 13.83
N LYS A 242 29.66 10.28 14.08
CA LYS A 242 30.54 11.40 14.46
C LYS A 242 30.83 12.22 13.20
N PHE A 243 30.38 13.47 13.18
CA PHE A 243 30.68 14.43 12.12
C PHE A 243 31.00 15.80 12.70
N SER A 244 31.69 16.64 11.93
CA SER A 244 32.00 18.03 12.34
C SER A 244 30.78 18.92 12.14
N ARG A 245 30.57 19.89 13.04
CA ARG A 245 29.56 20.95 12.83
C ARG A 245 29.70 21.68 11.49
N LYS A 246 30.91 21.71 10.91
CA LYS A 246 31.16 22.32 9.60
C LYS A 246 30.40 21.61 8.47
N SER A 247 30.14 20.30 8.60
CA SER A 247 29.39 19.50 7.63
C SER A 247 27.90 19.87 7.54
N LEU A 248 27.37 20.60 8.52
CA LEU A 248 25.99 21.11 8.52
C LEU A 248 25.87 22.52 7.92
N ARG A 249 26.96 23.09 7.40
CA ARG A 249 26.90 24.40 6.72
C ARG A 249 26.36 24.21 5.30
N PRO A 250 25.66 25.22 4.74
CA PRO A 250 25.22 25.19 3.35
C PRO A 250 26.35 24.86 2.36
N GLY A 251 26.03 24.11 1.32
CA GLY A 251 26.90 23.65 0.25
C GLY A 251 27.68 22.36 0.55
N ASN A 252 27.54 21.78 1.74
CA ASN A 252 28.28 20.56 2.11
C ASN A 252 27.47 19.27 1.92
N SER A 253 26.15 19.36 1.79
CA SER A 253 25.27 18.20 1.61
C SER A 253 23.94 18.67 1.05
N ALA A 254 23.47 18.06 -0.04
CA ALA A 254 22.20 18.42 -0.66
C ALA A 254 21.00 18.24 0.30
N THR A 255 21.07 17.25 1.20
CA THR A 255 20.06 17.05 2.25
C THR A 255 20.06 18.22 3.24
N VAL A 256 21.24 18.66 3.67
CA VAL A 256 21.36 19.81 4.57
C VAL A 256 20.89 21.08 3.88
N ASP A 257 21.26 21.28 2.63
CA ASP A 257 20.87 22.45 1.84
C ASP A 257 19.34 22.50 1.67
N CYS A 258 18.70 21.37 1.36
CA CYS A 258 17.25 21.26 1.31
C CYS A 258 16.59 21.67 2.64
N VAL A 259 17.11 21.19 3.78
CA VAL A 259 16.57 21.54 5.10
C VAL A 259 16.80 23.01 5.43
N VAL A 260 18.00 23.53 5.17
CA VAL A 260 18.35 24.93 5.50
C VAL A 260 17.53 25.88 4.65
N ASN A 261 17.43 25.66 3.34
CA ASN A 261 16.63 26.50 2.44
C ASN A 261 15.15 26.43 2.82
N GLY A 262 14.62 25.24 3.14
CA GLY A 262 13.24 25.10 3.57
C GLY A 262 12.92 25.85 4.87
N ILE A 263 13.89 25.97 5.80
CA ILE A 263 13.73 26.72 7.05
C ILE A 263 13.91 28.23 6.83
N LEU A 264 14.97 28.65 6.13
CA LEU A 264 15.36 30.06 6.01
C LEU A 264 14.55 30.80 4.96
N ASP A 265 14.27 30.15 3.83
CA ASP A 265 13.63 30.75 2.66
C ASP A 265 12.16 30.32 2.50
N ALA A 266 11.65 29.51 3.44
CA ALA A 266 10.29 28.95 3.42
C ALA A 266 9.95 28.20 2.12
N THR A 267 10.94 27.52 1.54
CA THR A 267 10.76 26.67 0.35
C THR A 267 10.28 25.26 0.73
N GLU A 268 9.85 24.49 -0.27
CA GLU A 268 9.48 23.09 -0.06
C GLU A 268 10.71 22.24 0.29
N PHE A 269 10.54 21.27 1.20
CA PHE A 269 11.57 20.30 1.57
C PHE A 269 11.71 19.20 0.52
N LEU A 270 12.10 19.59 -0.71
CA LEU A 270 12.31 18.69 -1.84
C LEU A 270 13.72 18.85 -2.39
N LEU A 271 14.41 17.73 -2.60
CA LEU A 271 15.70 17.75 -3.29
C LEU A 271 15.52 18.28 -4.71
N GLU A 272 16.40 19.16 -5.18
CA GLU A 272 16.34 19.73 -6.54
C GLU A 272 16.77 18.75 -7.63
N ASN A 273 17.68 17.84 -7.30
CA ASN A 273 18.21 16.80 -8.16
C ASN A 273 18.21 15.46 -7.45
N ASP A 274 18.22 14.38 -8.23
CA ASP A 274 18.43 13.05 -7.69
C ASP A 274 19.81 12.96 -7.04
N LEU A 275 19.83 12.50 -5.80
CA LEU A 275 21.09 12.09 -5.19
C LEU A 275 21.50 10.75 -5.81
N GLN A 276 22.79 10.67 -6.17
CA GLN A 276 23.43 9.46 -6.70
C GLN A 276 23.50 8.36 -5.64
#